data_AF-A0AAJ6UD12-F1
#
_entry.id   AF-A0AAJ6UD12-F1
#
_cell.length_a   1.000
_cell.length_b   1.000
_cell.length_c   1.000
_cell.angle_alpha   90.00
_cell.angle_beta   90.00
_cell.angle_gamma   90.00
#
_symmetry.space_group_name_H-M   'P 1'
#
loop_
_entity.id
_entity.type
_entity.pdbx_description
1 polymer ?
#
loop_
_entity_poly.entity_id
_entity_poly.type
_entity_poly.pdbx_seq_one_letter_code
_entity_poly.pdbx_strand_id
1 'polypeptide(L)'
;MEMAFKAQPLWAGCSEEQLESAGEVLEKYVMTKLLSRVFASVPDDVEVDKQLSEKISVIQPFIRPEKLDIKLTFQNEISWLDCRCTALPF
;
A
#
# COMPACT_ATOMS: atom_id res chain seq x y z
N MET A 1 9.26 -13.07 -14.04
CA MET A 1 9.90 -13.98 -13.06
C MET A 1 8.91 -15.03 -12.57
N GLU A 2 7.65 -14.67 -12.35
CA GLU A 2 6.56 -15.61 -12.00
C GLU A 2 6.38 -16.78 -12.98
N MET A 3 6.45 -16.52 -14.29
CA MET A 3 6.41 -17.58 -15.30
C MET A 3 7.59 -18.56 -15.20
N ALA A 4 8.73 -18.12 -14.65
CA ALA A 4 9.88 -18.99 -14.42
C ALA A 4 9.66 -19.91 -13.22
N PHE A 5 8.97 -19.45 -12.16
CA PHE A 5 8.54 -20.33 -11.06
C PHE A 5 7.58 -21.42 -11.56
N LYS A 6 6.61 -21.06 -12.40
CA LYS A 6 5.65 -22.01 -13.00
C LYS A 6 6.30 -23.02 -13.95
N ALA A 7 7.34 -22.60 -14.68
CA ALA A 7 8.05 -23.45 -15.63
C ALA A 7 9.13 -24.35 -14.98
N GLN A 8 9.49 -24.11 -13.71
CA GLN A 8 10.57 -24.84 -13.05
C GLN A 8 10.08 -26.20 -12.54
N PRO A 9 10.72 -27.33 -12.93
CA PRO A 9 10.28 -28.67 -12.54
C PRO A 9 10.21 -28.91 -11.02
N LEU A 10 11.03 -28.22 -10.24
CA LEU A 10 11.04 -28.32 -8.77
C LEU A 10 9.80 -27.69 -8.11
N TRP A 11 9.07 -26.84 -8.83
CA TRP A 11 7.89 -26.11 -8.36
C TRP A 11 6.60 -26.64 -9.00
N ALA A 12 6.69 -27.67 -9.85
CA ALA A 12 5.55 -28.25 -10.56
C ALA A 12 4.48 -28.90 -9.66
N GLY A 13 4.78 -29.10 -8.37
CA GLY A 13 3.85 -29.62 -7.36
C GLY A 13 3.30 -28.57 -6.39
N CYS A 14 3.63 -27.29 -6.55
CA CYS A 14 3.13 -26.22 -5.69
C CYS A 14 1.71 -25.80 -6.07
N SER A 15 0.91 -25.45 -5.08
CA SER A 15 -0.42 -24.86 -5.32
C SER A 15 -0.31 -23.44 -5.88
N GLU A 16 -1.39 -22.94 -6.49
CA GLU A 16 -1.44 -21.58 -7.01
C GLU A 16 -1.22 -20.54 -5.90
N GLU A 17 -1.80 -20.75 -4.73
CA GLU A 17 -1.61 -19.91 -3.53
C GLU A 17 -0.14 -19.84 -3.08
N GLN A 18 0.59 -20.97 -3.17
CA GLN A 18 2.01 -21.00 -2.82
C GLN A 18 2.86 -20.25 -3.85
N LEU A 19 2.48 -20.33 -5.13
CA LEU A 19 3.16 -19.60 -6.19
C LEU A 19 2.90 -18.09 -6.09
N GLU A 20 1.69 -17.68 -5.75
CA GLU A 20 1.31 -16.29 -5.50
C GLU A 20 2.07 -15.73 -4.29
N SER A 21 2.05 -16.45 -3.16
CA SER A 21 2.81 -16.07 -1.96
C SER A 21 4.32 -15.97 -2.23
N ALA A 22 4.89 -16.88 -3.04
CA ALA A 22 6.28 -16.78 -3.44
C ALA A 22 6.56 -15.55 -4.33
N GLY A 23 5.60 -15.16 -5.17
CA GLY A 23 5.61 -13.91 -5.94
C GLY A 23 5.64 -12.68 -5.03
N GLU A 24 4.75 -12.62 -4.05
CA GLU A 24 4.71 -11.52 -3.06
C GLU A 24 6.02 -11.42 -2.27
N VAL A 25 6.60 -12.55 -1.85
CA VAL A 25 7.89 -12.57 -1.14
C VAL A 25 9.03 -12.08 -2.03
N LEU A 26 9.02 -12.45 -3.31
CA LEU A 26 10.00 -11.96 -4.28
C LEU A 26 9.86 -10.46 -4.51
N GLU A 27 8.63 -9.96 -4.68
CA GLU A 27 8.35 -8.53 -4.80
C GLU A 27 8.87 -7.80 -3.57
N LYS A 28 8.50 -8.25 -2.36
CA LYS A 28 8.98 -7.68 -1.11
C LYS A 28 10.51 -7.64 -1.07
N TYR A 29 11.17 -8.75 -1.40
CA TYR A 29 12.63 -8.80 -1.38
C TYR A 29 13.26 -7.79 -2.34
N VAL A 30 12.82 -7.77 -3.61
CA VAL A 30 13.37 -6.89 -4.63
C VAL A 30 13.07 -5.43 -4.32
N MET A 31 11.82 -5.10 -3.99
CA MET A 31 11.36 -3.74 -3.73
C MET A 31 12.01 -3.16 -2.48
N THR A 32 12.20 -3.95 -1.41
CA THR A 32 12.94 -3.48 -0.22
C THR A 32 14.39 -3.14 -0.55
N LYS A 33 15.06 -3.89 -1.44
CA LYS A 33 16.44 -3.59 -1.85
C LYS A 33 16.54 -2.37 -2.76
N LEU A 34 15.52 -2.11 -3.57
CA LEU A 34 15.48 -0.99 -4.50
C LEU A 34 14.87 0.28 -3.90
N LEU A 35 14.25 0.19 -2.71
CA LEU A 35 13.46 1.25 -2.09
C LEU A 35 14.10 2.63 -2.18
N SER A 36 15.35 2.77 -1.74
CA SER A 36 16.07 4.05 -1.72
C SER A 36 16.32 4.66 -3.09
N ARG A 37 16.20 3.87 -4.16
CA ARG A 37 16.39 4.31 -5.55
C ARG A 37 15.09 4.60 -6.27
N VAL A 38 14.00 3.95 -5.89
CA VAL A 38 12.72 4.02 -6.64
C VAL A 38 11.65 4.80 -5.90
N PHE A 39 11.67 4.82 -4.56
CA PHE A 39 10.66 5.53 -3.76
C PHE A 39 10.96 7.03 -3.68
N ALA A 40 10.00 7.86 -4.08
CA ALA A 40 10.11 9.32 -4.12
C ALA A 40 11.42 9.81 -4.80
N SER A 41 11.82 9.11 -5.86
CA SER A 41 13.11 9.33 -6.53
C SER A 41 13.10 10.54 -7.46
N VAL A 42 11.91 10.96 -7.90
CA VAL A 42 11.70 12.14 -8.75
C VAL A 42 11.30 13.33 -7.86
N PRO A 43 11.88 14.53 -8.07
CA PRO A 43 11.56 15.70 -7.24
C PRO A 43 10.07 16.08 -7.28
N ASP A 44 9.39 15.84 -8.40
CA ASP A 44 7.96 16.09 -8.56
C ASP A 44 7.13 15.24 -7.58
N ASP A 45 7.49 13.97 -7.35
CA ASP A 45 6.79 13.10 -6.40
C ASP A 45 6.89 13.67 -4.98
N VAL A 46 8.07 14.15 -4.59
CA VAL A 46 8.32 14.76 -3.28
C VAL A 46 7.49 16.04 -3.10
N GLU A 47 7.39 16.85 -4.15
CA GLU A 47 6.58 18.07 -4.11
C GLU A 47 5.09 17.74 -3.99
N VAL A 48 4.59 16.79 -4.77
CA VAL A 48 3.19 16.35 -4.72
C VAL A 48 2.85 15.80 -3.34
N ASP A 49 3.71 14.97 -2.75
CA ASP A 49 3.53 14.41 -1.41
C ASP A 49 3.46 15.51 -0.34
N LYS A 50 4.34 16.52 -0.45
CA LYS A 50 4.34 17.67 0.45
C LYS A 50 3.05 18.47 0.32
N GLN A 51 2.66 18.83 -0.91
CA GLN A 51 1.43 19.58 -1.15
C GLN A 51 0.19 18.83 -0.67
N LEU A 52 0.17 17.50 -0.84
CA LEU A 52 -0.91 16.64 -0.36
C LEU A 52 -0.96 16.62 1.17
N SER A 53 0.19 16.44 1.83
CA SER A 53 0.29 16.45 3.30
C SER A 53 -0.18 17.78 3.90
N GLU A 54 0.18 18.91 3.29
CA GLU A 54 -0.27 20.24 3.70
C GLU A 54 -1.78 20.40 3.53
N LYS A 55 -2.34 20.01 2.38
CA LYS A 55 -3.78 20.07 2.11
C LYS A 55 -4.57 19.22 3.10
N ILE A 56 -4.13 17.99 3.35
CA ILE A 56 -4.77 17.09 4.33
C ILE A 56 -4.69 17.70 5.72
N SER A 57 -3.54 18.25 6.11
CA SER A 57 -3.35 18.85 7.44
C SER A 57 -4.28 20.04 7.70
N VAL A 58 -4.60 20.81 6.66
CA VAL A 58 -5.57 21.90 6.74
C VAL A 58 -7.00 21.39 6.80
N ILE A 59 -7.36 20.37 6.00
CA ILE A 59 -8.74 19.88 5.86
C ILE A 59 -9.19 18.98 7.01
N GLN A 60 -8.28 18.16 7.55
CA GLN A 60 -8.57 17.16 8.58
C GLN A 60 -9.32 17.68 9.82
N PRO A 61 -9.12 18.90 10.35
CA PRO A 61 -9.79 19.32 11.59
C PRO A 61 -11.26 19.69 11.38
N PHE A 62 -11.70 19.95 10.15
CA PHE A 62 -13.05 20.44 9.85
C PHE A 62 -13.86 19.56 8.91
N ILE A 63 -13.26 18.50 8.36
CA ILE A 63 -13.97 17.51 7.57
C ILE A 63 -14.96 16.77 8.48
N ARG A 64 -16.17 16.54 7.98
CA ARG A 64 -17.17 15.69 8.65
C ARG A 64 -17.58 14.56 7.72
N PRO A 65 -17.95 13.38 8.23
CA PRO A 65 -18.33 12.24 7.39
C PRO A 65 -19.46 12.58 6.40
N GLU A 66 -20.38 13.47 6.79
CA GLU A 66 -21.50 13.86 5.95
C GLU A 66 -21.07 14.64 4.70
N LYS A 67 -19.91 15.32 4.73
CA LYS A 67 -19.35 16.01 3.56
C LYS A 67 -18.76 15.06 2.52
N LEU A 68 -18.60 13.78 2.87
CA LEU A 68 -18.06 12.72 2.01
C LEU A 68 -19.13 11.66 1.70
N ASP A 69 -20.41 11.99 1.88
CA ASP A 69 -21.55 11.09 1.67
C ASP A 69 -21.52 9.80 2.52
N ILE A 70 -20.83 9.84 3.66
CA ILE A 70 -20.79 8.71 4.60
C ILE A 70 -22.08 8.71 5.41
N LYS A 71 -22.97 7.74 5.09
CA LYS A 71 -24.24 7.55 5.79
C LYS A 71 -24.01 7.21 7.27
N LEU A 72 -24.94 7.64 8.13
CA LEU A 72 -24.94 7.34 9.57
C LEU A 72 -24.78 5.84 9.89
N THR A 73 -25.33 4.95 9.05
CA THR A 73 -25.21 3.49 9.20
C THR A 73 -23.78 2.95 9.07
N PHE A 74 -22.87 3.73 8.47
CA PHE A 74 -21.47 3.38 8.27
C PHE A 74 -20.53 4.26 9.09
N GLN A 75 -21.07 5.11 9.97
CA GLN A 75 -20.23 5.90 10.86
C GLN A 75 -19.70 5.04 12.00
N ASN A 76 -18.44 5.29 12.36
CA ASN A 76 -17.75 4.60 13.43
C ASN A 76 -17.39 5.61 14.51
N GLU A 77 -17.70 5.27 15.77
CA GLU A 77 -17.49 6.15 16.94
C GLU A 77 -16.02 6.57 17.10
N ILE A 78 -15.09 5.68 16.74
CA ILE A 78 -13.65 5.95 16.80
C ILE A 78 -13.07 6.49 15.48
N SER A 79 -13.91 6.96 14.54
CA SER A 79 -13.45 7.50 13.25
C SER A 79 -12.46 6.61 12.50
N TRP A 80 -12.60 5.29 12.62
CA TRP A 80 -11.70 4.30 12.01
C TRP A 80 -10.23 4.44 12.43
N LEU A 81 -9.95 4.89 13.66
CA LEU A 81 -8.59 5.02 14.19
C LEU A 81 -7.74 3.75 14.07
N ASP A 82 -8.35 2.56 14.15
CA ASP A 82 -7.67 1.27 14.00
C ASP A 82 -7.42 0.87 12.53
N CYS A 83 -8.02 1.57 11.56
CA CYS A 83 -7.70 1.45 10.14
C CYS A 83 -6.35 2.10 9.88
N ARG A 84 -5.29 1.44 10.34
CA ARG A 84 -3.94 1.78 9.92
C ARG A 84 -3.86 1.56 8.42
N CYS A 85 -3.47 2.60 7.69
CA CYS A 85 -2.71 2.39 6.47
C CYS A 85 -1.45 1.65 6.94
N THR A 86 -1.38 0.34 6.75
CA THR A 86 -0.17 -0.41 6.99
C THR A 86 0.86 0.13 6.01
N ALA A 87 1.61 1.16 6.40
CA ALA A 87 2.98 1.28 5.96
C ALA A 87 3.60 -0.04 6.41
N LEU A 88 3.82 -0.93 5.44
CA LEU A 88 4.58 -2.15 5.63
C LEU A 88 5.77 -1.80 6.54
N PRO A 89 5.90 -2.42 7.73
CA PRO A 89 7.13 -2.29 8.46
C PRO A 89 8.22 -2.84 7.54
N PHE A 90 9.15 -1.97 7.13
CA PHE A 90 10.32 -2.34 6.35
C PHE A 90 11.10 -3.46 7.05
#